data_AF-A0A2R7Z019-F1
#
_entry.id   AF-A0A2R7Z019-F1
#
_cell.length_a   1.000
_cell.length_b   1.000
_cell.length_c   1.000
_cell.angle_alpha   90.00
_cell.angle_beta   90.00
_cell.angle_gamma   90.00
#
_symmetry.space_group_name_H-M   'P 1'
#
loop_
_entity.id
_entity.type
_entity.pdbx_description
1 polymer ?
#
loop_
_entity_poly.entity_id
_entity_poly.type
_entity_poly.pdbx_seq_one_letter_code
_entity_poly.pdbx_strand_id
1 'polypeptide(L)'
;MPTVREWSESVSPRDFRLRDLDLYVLQQYDQVLRSLGWRGRYRAGATGDGPRPARRDDLVFIPLFVLPMAGMFATGSGWFTTAGGGAMEFEGFESWLGVPIVVACFALSLPGPVLVLRRWWTGNRRWTTPEVVCLALDVGFGLLALRGLANAWQVEVLSAAPASLPVWAATVVAAVSLAAIVSASRGRRDAVLTHFERVGDPDPARARDLVEALAAGEREHLITQRRRAVATLRERGLIDLDEAVHVESLPLGESAAITS
;
A
#
# COMPACT_ATOMS: atom_id res chain seq x y z
N MET A 1 21.16 8.59 0.62
CA MET A 1 20.02 9.54 0.51
C MET A 1 19.60 9.55 -0.93
N PRO A 2 18.29 9.46 -1.25
CA PRO A 2 17.87 9.41 -2.64
C PRO A 2 18.26 10.71 -3.34
N THR A 3 18.74 10.58 -4.58
CA THR A 3 18.99 11.76 -5.42
C THR A 3 17.67 12.48 -5.72
N VAL A 4 17.74 13.76 -6.10
CA VAL A 4 16.55 14.55 -6.49
C VAL A 4 15.74 13.81 -7.55
N ARG A 5 16.44 13.15 -8.48
CA ARG A 5 15.84 12.37 -9.56
C ARG A 5 15.07 11.18 -9.02
N GLU A 6 15.69 10.32 -8.22
CA GLU A 6 15.06 9.15 -7.59
C GLU A 6 13.86 9.55 -6.72
N TRP A 7 14.01 10.62 -5.94
CA TRP A 7 12.92 11.18 -5.15
C TRP A 7 11.79 11.63 -6.06
N SER A 8 12.07 12.45 -7.07
CA SER A 8 11.04 12.93 -7.98
C SER A 8 10.33 11.75 -8.64
N GLU A 9 11.06 10.72 -9.11
CA GLU A 9 10.51 9.57 -9.83
C GLU A 9 9.50 8.79 -8.98
N SER A 10 9.69 8.79 -7.66
CA SER A 10 8.72 8.21 -6.73
C SER A 10 7.42 9.03 -6.63
N VAL A 11 7.44 10.35 -6.88
CA VAL A 11 6.27 11.23 -6.73
C VAL A 11 5.42 11.27 -8.01
N SER A 12 4.13 10.95 -7.87
CA SER A 12 3.12 11.10 -8.92
C SER A 12 2.79 12.58 -9.18
N PRO A 13 2.65 13.03 -10.45
CA PRO A 13 2.29 14.41 -10.80
C PRO A 13 0.99 14.90 -10.16
N ARG A 14 0.03 14.02 -9.92
CA ARG A 14 -1.26 14.39 -9.30
C ARG A 14 -1.19 14.59 -7.79
N ASP A 15 -0.11 14.12 -7.18
CA ASP A 15 0.03 13.99 -5.73
C ASP A 15 1.08 14.92 -5.15
N PHE A 16 1.91 15.49 -6.00
CA PHE A 16 2.97 16.43 -5.63
C PHE A 16 2.38 17.67 -4.92
N ARG A 17 3.03 18.07 -3.83
CA ARG A 17 2.78 19.34 -3.15
C ARG A 17 4.09 20.07 -2.95
N LEU A 18 4.07 21.39 -3.07
CA LEU A 18 5.22 22.26 -2.83
C LEU A 18 5.89 22.03 -1.47
N ARG A 19 5.11 21.70 -0.43
CA ARG A 19 5.66 21.35 0.89
C ARG A 19 6.62 20.17 0.90
N ASP A 20 6.43 19.23 -0.03
CA ASP A 20 7.19 17.99 -0.08
C ASP A 20 8.63 18.24 -0.57
N LEU A 21 8.82 19.32 -1.33
CA LEU A 21 10.14 19.83 -1.72
C LEU A 21 10.94 20.31 -0.51
N ASP A 22 10.33 21.11 0.36
CA ASP A 22 11.03 21.65 1.54
C ASP A 22 11.37 20.54 2.54
N LEU A 23 10.51 19.51 2.69
CA LEU A 23 10.84 18.33 3.49
C LEU A 23 12.04 17.55 2.91
N TYR A 24 12.11 17.42 1.58
CA TYR A 24 13.25 16.78 0.92
C TYR A 24 14.55 17.58 1.10
N VAL A 25 14.51 18.90 0.92
CA VAL A 25 15.68 19.78 1.07
C VAL A 25 16.17 19.80 2.53
N LEU A 26 15.24 19.86 3.49
CA LEU A 26 15.54 19.93 4.93
C LEU A 26 15.78 18.54 5.55
N GLN A 27 15.81 17.46 4.76
CA GLN A 27 15.89 16.08 5.27
C GLN A 27 17.10 15.79 6.17
N GLN A 28 18.18 16.58 6.02
CA GLN A 28 19.42 16.44 6.80
C GLN A 28 19.38 17.18 8.15
N TYR A 29 18.44 18.12 8.32
CA TYR A 29 18.32 19.02 9.46
C TYR A 29 17.13 18.63 10.35
N ASP A 30 17.28 17.55 11.13
CA ASP A 30 16.20 16.96 11.95
C ASP A 30 15.59 17.95 12.96
N GLN A 31 16.35 18.92 13.46
CA GLN A 31 15.82 19.94 14.36
C GLN A 31 14.83 20.88 13.64
N VAL A 32 15.15 21.28 12.40
CA VAL A 32 14.27 22.11 11.56
C VAL A 32 13.03 21.32 11.16
N LEU A 33 13.18 20.05 10.78
CA LEU A 33 12.04 19.17 10.48
C LEU A 33 11.12 19.02 11.70
N ARG A 34 11.68 18.80 12.90
CA ARG A 34 10.89 18.65 14.12
C ARG A 34 10.12 19.90 14.48
N SER A 35 10.70 21.09 14.30
CA SER A 35 9.95 22.35 14.45
C SER A 35 8.84 22.48 13.41
N LEU A 36 9.00 21.93 12.20
CA LEU A 36 7.92 21.85 11.21
C LEU A 36 6.91 20.73 11.52
N GLY A 37 7.02 20.03 12.65
CA GLY A 37 6.16 18.92 13.04
C GLY A 37 6.48 17.60 12.36
N TRP A 38 7.66 17.47 11.72
CA TRP A 38 8.08 16.30 10.96
C TRP A 38 9.37 15.66 11.51
N ARG A 39 9.57 14.38 11.24
CA ARG A 39 10.80 13.67 11.57
C ARG A 39 11.24 12.81 10.40
N GLY A 40 12.49 12.97 9.97
CA GLY A 40 13.08 12.14 8.93
C GLY A 40 13.38 10.72 9.44
N ARG A 41 12.96 9.69 8.71
CA ARG A 41 13.31 8.28 8.98
C ARG A 41 14.63 7.85 8.37
N TYR A 42 15.33 8.73 7.66
CA TYR A 42 16.59 8.41 6.96
C TYR A 42 17.80 8.17 7.89
N ARG A 43 17.70 8.43 9.19
CA ARG A 43 18.83 8.33 10.13
C ARG A 43 18.74 7.10 11.04
N ALA A 44 18.87 5.93 10.43
CA ALA A 44 19.46 4.76 11.08
C ALA A 44 20.07 3.90 9.96
N GLY A 45 21.39 3.73 9.99
CA GLY A 45 22.10 2.94 9.00
C GLY A 45 21.56 1.53 8.92
N ALA A 46 21.14 1.13 7.73
CA ALA A 46 21.11 -0.25 7.29
C ALA A 46 21.16 -0.24 5.75
N THR A 47 22.38 -0.29 5.23
CA THR A 47 22.68 -1.13 4.07
C THR A 47 21.97 -2.46 4.30
N GLY A 48 20.90 -2.69 3.55
CA GLY A 48 20.06 -3.85 3.73
C GLY A 48 18.72 -3.68 3.05
N ASP A 49 18.72 -3.86 1.73
CA ASP A 49 17.69 -4.69 1.08
C ASP A 49 17.76 -6.13 1.66
N GLY A 50 17.63 -6.25 2.97
CA GLY A 50 17.38 -7.51 3.65
C GLY A 50 15.87 -7.69 3.72
N PRO A 51 15.36 -8.91 3.51
CA PRO A 51 13.93 -9.17 3.68
C PRO A 51 13.51 -8.65 5.05
N ARG A 52 12.56 -7.70 5.06
CA ARG A 52 11.93 -7.23 6.30
C ARG A 52 11.54 -8.47 7.10
N PRO A 53 11.90 -8.59 8.39
CA PRO A 53 11.50 -9.74 9.17
C PRO A 53 9.98 -9.83 9.09
N ALA A 54 9.49 -10.93 8.52
CA ALA A 54 8.06 -11.18 8.37
C ALA A 54 7.43 -10.91 9.74
N ARG A 55 6.55 -9.91 9.80
CA ARG A 55 5.91 -9.57 11.06
C ARG A 55 5.18 -10.83 11.50
N ARG A 56 5.16 -11.15 12.79
CA ARG A 56 4.54 -12.38 13.31
C ARG A 56 3.08 -12.56 12.84
N ASP A 57 2.42 -11.45 12.47
CA ASP A 57 1.09 -11.40 11.85
C ASP A 57 1.04 -11.93 10.41
N ASP A 58 2.11 -11.78 9.61
CA ASP A 58 2.17 -12.20 8.21
C ASP A 58 2.22 -13.75 8.08
N LEU A 59 2.74 -14.45 9.09
CA LEU A 59 2.82 -15.92 9.13
C LEU A 59 1.46 -16.60 9.38
N VAL A 60 0.54 -15.94 10.10
CA VAL A 60 -0.84 -16.43 10.30
C VAL A 60 -1.74 -16.04 9.11
N PHE A 61 -1.31 -15.04 8.34
CA PHE A 61 -2.05 -14.48 7.21
C PHE A 61 -2.07 -15.40 5.99
N ILE A 62 -0.92 -15.99 5.63
CA ILE A 62 -0.77 -16.84 4.45
C ILE A 62 -1.76 -18.03 4.44
N PRO A 63 -1.93 -18.83 5.51
CA PRO A 63 -2.83 -19.98 5.45
C PRO A 63 -4.30 -19.60 5.22
N LEU A 64 -4.74 -18.41 5.66
CA LEU A 64 -6.13 -17.96 5.47
C LEU A 64 -6.48 -17.69 4.00
N PHE A 65 -5.50 -17.27 3.18
CA PHE A 65 -5.68 -17.03 1.75
C PHE A 65 -5.37 -18.26 0.87
N VAL A 66 -4.76 -19.30 1.45
CA VAL A 66 -4.53 -20.59 0.76
C VAL A 66 -5.76 -21.49 0.85
N LEU A 67 -6.60 -21.32 1.88
CA LEU A 67 -7.81 -22.13 2.08
C LEU A 67 -8.84 -22.02 0.93
N PRO A 68 -9.15 -20.83 0.37
CA PRO A 68 -10.04 -20.70 -0.78
C PRO A 68 -9.52 -21.42 -2.03
N MET A 69 -8.19 -21.44 -2.21
CA MET A 69 -7.55 -22.21 -3.28
C MET A 69 -7.79 -23.71 -3.08
N ALA A 70 -7.56 -24.23 -1.86
CA ALA A 70 -7.83 -25.63 -1.54
C ALA A 70 -9.32 -26.02 -1.69
N GLY A 71 -10.23 -25.13 -1.29
CA GLY A 71 -11.67 -25.29 -1.51
C GLY A 71 -12.03 -25.33 -3.00
N MET A 72 -11.48 -24.43 -3.80
CA MET A 72 -11.68 -24.44 -5.25
C MET A 72 -11.21 -25.75 -5.89
N PHE A 73 -10.05 -26.28 -5.49
CA PHE A 73 -9.57 -27.59 -5.95
C PHE A 73 -10.48 -28.75 -5.55
N ALA A 74 -11.18 -28.67 -4.42
CA ALA A 74 -12.13 -29.69 -4.03
C ALA A 74 -13.38 -29.73 -4.93
N THR A 75 -13.72 -28.63 -5.62
CA THR A 75 -14.93 -28.50 -6.46
C THR A 75 -14.77 -28.92 -7.93
N GLY A 76 -13.55 -29.08 -8.44
CA GLY A 76 -13.34 -29.24 -9.88
C GLY A 76 -12.22 -30.21 -10.22
N SER A 77 -12.34 -30.86 -11.37
CA SER A 77 -11.20 -31.48 -12.03
C SER A 77 -10.37 -30.41 -12.73
N GLY A 78 -9.05 -30.51 -12.60
CA GLY A 78 -8.15 -29.47 -13.06
C GLY A 78 -6.75 -29.98 -13.34
N TRP A 79 -6.00 -29.13 -14.04
CA TRP A 79 -4.66 -29.42 -14.55
C TRP A 79 -3.76 -28.35 -13.95
N PHE A 80 -2.74 -28.76 -13.19
CA PHE A 80 -1.68 -27.83 -12.79
C PHE A 80 -0.33 -28.34 -13.27
N THR A 81 0.42 -27.46 -13.92
CA THR A 81 1.83 -27.68 -14.21
C THR A 81 2.64 -27.45 -12.95
N THR A 82 3.17 -28.53 -12.40
CA THR A 82 4.16 -28.48 -11.31
C THR A 82 5.42 -27.76 -11.79
N ALA A 83 6.21 -27.20 -10.87
CA ALA A 83 7.46 -26.51 -11.21
C ALA A 83 8.49 -27.39 -11.96
N GLY A 84 8.28 -28.71 -12.01
CA GLY A 84 9.04 -29.66 -12.83
C GLY A 84 8.48 -29.95 -14.23
N GLY A 85 7.44 -29.22 -14.67
CA GLY A 85 6.83 -29.39 -16.01
C GLY A 85 5.83 -30.55 -16.13
N GLY A 86 5.60 -31.31 -15.06
CA GLY A 86 4.57 -32.35 -15.04
C GLY A 86 3.19 -31.74 -14.85
N ALA A 87 2.26 -32.02 -15.77
CA ALA A 87 0.84 -31.76 -15.58
C ALA A 87 0.28 -32.81 -14.63
N MET A 88 -0.18 -32.38 -13.46
CA MET A 88 -0.92 -33.24 -12.53
C MET A 88 -2.41 -33.00 -12.78
N GLU A 89 -3.12 -34.07 -13.14
CA GLU A 89 -4.57 -34.09 -13.24
C GLU A 89 -5.12 -34.50 -11.88
N PHE A 90 -6.06 -33.71 -11.36
CA PHE A 90 -6.74 -34.02 -10.10
C PHE A 90 -8.22 -34.23 -10.38
N GLU A 91 -8.79 -35.31 -9.85
CA GLU A 91 -10.22 -35.56 -9.86
C GLU A 91 -10.86 -34.89 -8.64
N GLY A 92 -11.94 -34.13 -8.86
CA GLY A 92 -12.68 -33.50 -7.77
C GLY A 92 -13.28 -34.54 -6.82
N PHE A 93 -13.55 -34.14 -5.58
CA PHE A 93 -14.17 -35.04 -4.61
C PHE A 93 -15.63 -35.33 -4.97
N GLU A 94 -16.11 -36.52 -4.57
CA GLU A 94 -17.54 -36.82 -4.58
C GLU A 94 -18.32 -35.82 -3.73
N SER A 95 -19.55 -35.50 -4.14
CA SER A 95 -20.34 -34.40 -3.58
C SER A 95 -20.55 -34.46 -2.06
N TRP A 96 -20.67 -35.67 -1.49
CA TRP A 96 -20.87 -35.86 -0.05
C TRP A 96 -19.65 -35.46 0.79
N LEU A 97 -18.45 -35.48 0.20
CA LEU A 97 -17.20 -35.10 0.86
C LEU A 97 -16.70 -33.72 0.37
N GLY A 98 -16.88 -33.41 -0.90
CA GLY A 98 -16.43 -32.15 -1.51
C GLY A 98 -17.17 -30.94 -0.97
N VAL A 99 -18.51 -30.97 -0.88
CA VAL A 99 -19.32 -29.86 -0.37
C VAL A 99 -18.90 -29.42 1.05
N PRO A 100 -18.80 -30.30 2.05
CA PRO A 100 -18.41 -29.89 3.41
C PRO A 100 -16.96 -29.38 3.48
N ILE A 101 -16.03 -29.92 2.68
CA ILE A 101 -14.65 -29.41 2.61
C ILE A 101 -14.63 -27.98 2.09
N VAL A 102 -15.34 -27.71 0.99
CA VAL A 102 -15.43 -26.37 0.39
C VAL A 102 -16.03 -25.38 1.37
N VAL A 103 -17.14 -25.76 2.00
CA VAL A 103 -17.80 -24.97 3.05
C VAL A 103 -16.82 -24.64 4.18
N ALA A 104 -16.09 -25.62 4.69
CA ALA A 104 -15.13 -25.42 5.77
C ALA A 104 -13.97 -24.50 5.35
N CYS A 105 -13.41 -24.68 4.15
CA CYS A 105 -12.34 -23.85 3.63
C CYS A 105 -12.73 -22.37 3.54
N PHE A 106 -13.91 -22.07 2.99
CA PHE A 106 -14.39 -20.69 2.85
C PHE A 106 -14.87 -20.10 4.19
N ALA A 107 -15.44 -20.91 5.08
CA ALA A 107 -15.78 -20.45 6.43
C ALA A 107 -14.53 -20.06 7.24
N LEU A 108 -13.46 -20.85 7.12
CA LEU A 108 -12.19 -20.58 7.80
C LEU A 108 -11.39 -19.44 7.17
N SER A 109 -11.61 -19.11 5.89
CA SER A 109 -10.91 -17.98 5.23
C SER A 109 -11.52 -16.62 5.54
N LEU A 110 -12.79 -16.55 5.98
CA LEU A 110 -13.51 -15.31 6.32
C LEU A 110 -12.72 -14.29 7.16
N PRO A 111 -11.97 -14.70 8.21
CA PRO A 111 -11.18 -13.76 9.00
C PRO A 111 -10.10 -13.03 8.19
N GLY A 112 -9.57 -13.63 7.11
CA GLY A 112 -8.50 -13.06 6.29
C GLY A 112 -8.87 -11.68 5.72
N PRO A 113 -9.89 -11.58 4.85
CA PRO A 113 -10.36 -10.31 4.32
C PRO A 113 -10.75 -9.29 5.39
N VAL A 114 -11.39 -9.73 6.48
CA VAL A 114 -11.78 -8.86 7.61
C VAL A 114 -10.55 -8.26 8.31
N LEU A 115 -9.51 -9.07 8.53
CA LEU A 115 -8.26 -8.61 9.12
C LEU A 115 -7.52 -7.63 8.20
N VAL A 116 -7.51 -7.86 6.87
CA VAL A 116 -6.97 -6.89 5.90
C VAL A 116 -7.72 -5.58 6.01
N LEU A 117 -9.05 -5.62 5.96
CA LEU A 117 -9.89 -4.42 6.01
C LEU A 117 -9.72 -3.68 7.34
N ARG A 118 -9.64 -4.40 8.47
CA ARG A 118 -9.40 -3.83 9.79
C ARG A 118 -8.01 -3.18 9.86
N ARG A 119 -6.96 -3.89 9.45
CA ARG A 119 -5.58 -3.39 9.43
C ARG A 119 -5.47 -2.17 8.55
N TRP A 120 -6.10 -2.18 7.38
CA TRP A 120 -6.22 -1.02 6.51
C TRP A 120 -6.92 0.14 7.22
N TRP A 121 -8.07 -0.11 7.86
CA TRP A 121 -8.82 0.92 8.57
C TRP A 121 -8.04 1.56 9.73
N THR A 122 -7.35 0.75 10.53
CA THR A 122 -6.59 1.20 11.71
C THR A 122 -5.18 1.70 11.36
N GLY A 123 -4.60 1.20 10.28
CA GLY A 123 -3.21 1.40 9.88
C GLY A 123 -3.09 2.39 8.73
N ASN A 124 -3.28 3.67 9.00
CA ASN A 124 -3.07 4.79 8.06
C ASN A 124 -3.68 4.60 6.63
N ARG A 125 -4.59 3.64 6.45
CA ARG A 125 -5.23 3.24 5.18
C ARG A 125 -4.26 2.99 4.02
N ARG A 126 -3.10 2.40 4.33
CA ARG A 126 -2.11 1.96 3.34
C ARG A 126 -2.45 0.56 2.86
N TRP A 127 -2.35 0.33 1.55
CA TRP A 127 -2.47 -1.00 0.96
C TRP A 127 -1.09 -1.54 0.63
N THR A 128 -0.93 -2.85 0.72
CA THR A 128 0.25 -3.52 0.18
C THR A 128 -0.16 -4.33 -1.04
N THR A 129 0.68 -4.35 -2.08
CA THR A 129 0.48 -5.20 -3.27
C THR A 129 0.09 -6.64 -2.93
N PRO A 130 0.74 -7.34 -1.97
CA PRO A 130 0.33 -8.69 -1.59
C PRO A 130 -1.10 -8.76 -1.04
N GLU A 131 -1.56 -7.80 -0.22
CA GLU A 131 -2.94 -7.79 0.32
C GLU A 131 -3.98 -7.67 -0.80
N VAL A 132 -3.72 -6.81 -1.79
CA VAL A 132 -4.62 -6.62 -2.94
C VAL A 132 -4.65 -7.86 -3.83
N VAL A 133 -3.48 -8.47 -4.09
CA VAL A 133 -3.38 -9.71 -4.87
C VAL A 133 -4.12 -10.85 -4.16
N CYS A 134 -3.91 -11.02 -2.85
CA CYS A 134 -4.60 -12.03 -2.06
C CYS A 134 -6.12 -11.85 -2.06
N LEU A 135 -6.63 -10.62 -1.88
CA LEU A 135 -8.07 -10.33 -1.96
C LEU A 135 -8.63 -10.61 -3.37
N ALA A 136 -7.91 -10.25 -4.43
CA ALA A 136 -8.34 -10.52 -5.80
C ALA A 136 -8.38 -12.03 -6.11
N LEU A 137 -7.39 -12.79 -5.63
CA LEU A 137 -7.36 -14.24 -5.73
C LEU A 137 -8.51 -14.88 -4.95
N ASP A 138 -8.81 -14.43 -3.73
CA ASP A 138 -9.96 -14.91 -2.95
C ASP A 138 -11.28 -14.70 -3.68
N VAL A 139 -11.47 -13.54 -4.31
CA VAL A 139 -12.66 -13.29 -5.13
C VAL A 139 -12.71 -14.24 -6.33
N GLY A 140 -11.58 -14.44 -7.03
CA GLY A 140 -11.48 -15.36 -8.15
C GLY A 140 -11.80 -16.81 -7.77
N PHE A 141 -11.17 -17.31 -6.71
CA PHE A 141 -11.40 -18.66 -6.19
C PHE A 141 -12.83 -18.84 -5.66
N GLY A 142 -13.40 -17.82 -5.01
CA GLY A 142 -14.79 -17.81 -4.59
C GLY A 142 -15.76 -17.98 -5.75
N LEU A 143 -15.60 -17.18 -6.81
CA LEU A 143 -16.44 -17.29 -8.01
C LEU A 143 -16.29 -18.65 -8.72
N LEU A 144 -15.08 -19.18 -8.79
CA LEU A 144 -14.83 -20.51 -9.36
C LEU A 144 -15.43 -21.63 -8.52
N ALA A 145 -15.33 -21.55 -7.19
CA ALA A 145 -15.95 -22.51 -6.28
C ALA A 145 -17.48 -22.46 -6.37
N LEU A 146 -18.09 -21.27 -6.42
CA LEU A 146 -19.54 -21.11 -6.65
C LEU A 146 -19.96 -21.74 -7.99
N ARG A 147 -19.18 -21.55 -9.05
CA ARG A 147 -19.40 -22.19 -10.35
C ARG A 147 -19.29 -23.71 -10.26
N GLY A 148 -18.32 -24.23 -9.50
CA GLY A 148 -18.15 -25.66 -9.24
C GLY A 148 -19.33 -26.26 -8.48
N LEU A 149 -19.77 -25.62 -7.39
CA LEU A 149 -20.95 -26.01 -6.61
C LEU A 149 -22.21 -26.10 -7.49
N ALA A 150 -22.43 -25.12 -8.36
CA ALA A 150 -23.59 -25.08 -9.25
C ALA A 150 -23.53 -26.14 -10.37
N ASN A 151 -22.37 -26.29 -11.04
CA ASN A 151 -22.27 -27.14 -12.22
C ASN A 151 -21.97 -28.61 -11.91
N ALA A 152 -21.09 -28.88 -10.94
CA ALA A 152 -20.65 -30.23 -10.63
C ALA A 152 -21.58 -30.94 -9.64
N TRP A 153 -22.11 -30.19 -8.66
CA TRP A 153 -22.90 -30.76 -7.57
C TRP A 153 -24.36 -30.28 -7.53
N GLN A 154 -24.79 -29.52 -8.56
CA GLN A 154 -26.15 -29.01 -8.72
C GLN A 154 -26.69 -28.28 -7.48
N VAL A 155 -25.80 -27.65 -6.69
CA VAL A 155 -26.21 -26.84 -5.54
C VAL A 155 -26.85 -25.57 -6.07
N GLU A 156 -28.03 -25.21 -5.55
CA GLU A 156 -28.67 -23.95 -5.91
C GLU A 156 -27.92 -22.75 -5.29
N VAL A 157 -26.95 -22.24 -6.03
CA VAL A 157 -26.10 -21.13 -5.57
C VAL A 157 -26.81 -19.78 -5.64
N LEU A 158 -27.73 -19.60 -6.59
CA LEU A 158 -28.44 -18.32 -6.81
C LEU A 158 -29.53 -18.08 -5.77
N SER A 159 -30.16 -19.14 -5.26
CA SER A 159 -31.10 -19.07 -4.12
C SER A 159 -30.38 -19.04 -2.77
N ALA A 160 -29.05 -18.98 -2.78
CA ALA A 160 -28.20 -18.99 -1.59
C ALA A 160 -28.50 -20.19 -0.66
N ALA A 161 -28.57 -21.39 -1.24
CA ALA A 161 -28.72 -22.62 -0.47
C ALA A 161 -27.67 -22.69 0.66
N PRO A 162 -27.97 -23.31 1.82
CA PRO A 162 -27.11 -23.24 3.01
C PRO A 162 -25.64 -23.59 2.76
N ALA A 163 -25.36 -24.55 1.87
CA ALA A 163 -24.01 -24.97 1.49
C ALA A 163 -23.23 -23.90 0.68
N SER A 164 -23.91 -22.96 0.02
CA SER A 164 -23.28 -21.89 -0.74
C SER A 164 -23.04 -20.62 0.08
N LEU A 165 -23.73 -20.45 1.21
CA LEU A 165 -23.66 -19.25 2.06
C LEU A 165 -22.23 -18.91 2.51
N PRO A 166 -21.39 -19.85 2.97
CA PRO A 166 -20.03 -19.54 3.41
C PRO A 166 -19.15 -19.03 2.27
N VAL A 167 -19.31 -19.60 1.07
CA VAL A 167 -18.57 -19.19 -0.13
C VAL A 167 -19.01 -17.80 -0.59
N TRP A 168 -20.32 -17.53 -0.61
CA TRP A 168 -20.86 -16.20 -0.89
C TRP A 168 -20.38 -15.15 0.11
N ALA A 169 -20.45 -15.45 1.41
CA ALA A 169 -20.03 -14.54 2.47
C ALA A 169 -18.55 -14.16 2.32
N ALA A 170 -17.66 -15.14 2.14
CA ALA A 170 -16.23 -14.90 1.96
C ALA A 170 -15.95 -14.08 0.68
N THR A 171 -16.58 -14.44 -0.44
CA THR A 171 -16.41 -13.76 -1.73
C THR A 171 -16.88 -12.30 -1.67
N VAL A 172 -18.06 -12.05 -1.08
CA VAL A 172 -18.61 -10.69 -0.95
C VAL A 172 -17.75 -9.85 -0.03
N VAL A 173 -17.33 -10.38 1.13
CA VAL A 173 -16.46 -9.64 2.06
C VAL A 173 -15.11 -9.32 1.40
N ALA A 174 -14.51 -10.26 0.68
CA ALA A 174 -13.27 -10.00 -0.07
C ALA A 174 -13.46 -8.95 -1.16
N ALA A 175 -14.54 -9.03 -1.96
CA ALA A 175 -14.84 -8.09 -3.03
C ALA A 175 -15.11 -6.67 -2.50
N VAL A 176 -15.90 -6.55 -1.43
CA VAL A 176 -16.16 -5.26 -0.77
C VAL A 176 -14.89 -4.68 -0.18
N SER A 177 -14.05 -5.51 0.45
CA SER A 177 -12.77 -5.06 1.01
C SER A 177 -11.83 -4.57 -0.07
N LEU A 178 -11.71 -5.32 -1.18
CA LEU A 178 -10.93 -4.95 -2.34
C LEU A 178 -11.44 -3.64 -2.96
N ALA A 179 -12.75 -3.51 -3.17
CA ALA A 179 -13.37 -2.31 -3.73
C ALA A 179 -13.14 -1.09 -2.83
N ALA A 180 -13.30 -1.24 -1.50
CA ALA A 180 -13.05 -0.19 -0.53
C ALA A 180 -11.58 0.24 -0.55
N ILE A 181 -10.65 -0.71 -0.54
CA ILE A 181 -9.20 -0.45 -0.57
C ILE A 181 -8.83 0.26 -1.87
N VAL A 182 -9.19 -0.27 -3.03
CA VAL A 182 -8.84 0.31 -4.35
C VAL A 182 -9.46 1.69 -4.56
N SER A 183 -10.71 1.88 -4.15
CA SER A 183 -11.41 3.16 -4.35
C SER A 183 -10.89 4.25 -3.41
N ALA A 184 -10.59 3.91 -2.16
CA ALA A 184 -10.12 4.87 -1.17
C ALA A 184 -8.58 5.05 -1.15
N SER A 185 -7.81 4.18 -1.82
CA SER A 185 -6.35 4.31 -1.98
C SER A 185 -5.94 5.14 -3.19
N ARG A 186 -6.78 5.24 -4.22
CA ARG A 186 -6.55 6.05 -5.45
C ARG A 186 -6.33 7.55 -5.24
N GLY A 187 -6.38 8.05 -4.00
CA GLY A 187 -6.19 9.46 -3.67
C GLY A 187 -5.20 9.74 -2.53
N ARG A 188 -4.30 8.81 -2.16
CA ARG A 188 -3.36 9.03 -1.04
C ARG A 188 -1.88 8.86 -1.41
N ARG A 189 -1.17 9.99 -1.36
CA ARG A 189 0.27 10.26 -1.53
C ARG A 189 1.20 9.24 -0.87
N ASP A 190 1.93 8.44 -1.65
CA ASP A 190 2.78 7.35 -1.12
C ASP A 190 4.30 7.63 -1.14
N ALA A 191 4.79 8.65 -1.83
CA ALA A 191 6.24 8.75 -2.06
C ALA A 191 7.00 9.57 -1.01
N VAL A 192 6.64 10.83 -0.81
CA VAL A 192 7.41 11.73 0.07
C VAL A 192 7.16 11.43 1.55
N LEU A 193 5.90 11.16 1.93
CA LEU A 193 5.51 10.90 3.32
C LEU A 193 5.92 9.50 3.85
N THR A 194 6.52 8.65 3.03
CA THR A 194 7.04 7.36 3.50
C THR A 194 8.29 7.53 4.37
N HIS A 195 9.03 8.62 4.15
CA HIS A 195 10.28 8.91 4.83
C HIS A 195 10.18 10.01 5.88
N PHE A 196 9.04 10.67 6.00
CA PHE A 196 8.77 11.70 7.01
C PHE A 196 7.57 11.32 7.85
N GLU A 197 7.74 11.31 9.16
CA GLU A 197 6.69 11.04 10.13
C GLU A 197 6.24 12.35 10.78
N ARG A 198 4.94 12.52 11.01
CA ARG A 198 4.42 13.71 11.71
C ARG A 198 4.53 13.48 13.22
N VAL A 199 5.28 14.35 13.92
CA VAL A 199 5.67 14.16 15.33
C VAL A 199 5.13 15.25 16.26
N GLY A 200 4.40 16.25 15.74
CA GLY A 200 3.76 17.26 16.57
C GLY A 200 3.11 18.39 15.79
N ASP A 201 2.73 19.43 16.53
CA ASP A 201 2.23 20.67 15.94
C ASP A 201 3.39 21.48 15.35
N PRO A 202 3.20 22.07 14.16
CA PRO A 202 4.23 22.86 13.51
C PRO A 202 4.42 24.21 14.22
N ASP A 203 5.67 24.54 14.52
CA ASP A 203 6.14 25.84 14.98
C ASP A 203 7.00 26.48 13.86
N PRO A 204 6.37 27.20 12.92
CA PRO A 204 7.07 27.76 11.76
C PRO A 204 8.03 28.90 12.13
N ALA A 205 7.77 29.62 13.23
CA ALA A 205 8.66 30.68 13.71
C ALA A 205 10.00 30.08 14.15
N ARG A 206 9.94 29.03 14.98
CA ARG A 206 11.14 28.31 15.42
C ARG A 206 11.88 27.63 14.28
N ALA A 207 11.18 27.12 13.27
CA ALA A 207 11.81 26.55 12.08
C ALA A 207 12.60 27.62 11.30
N ARG A 208 12.04 28.83 11.15
CA ARG A 208 12.72 29.95 10.50
C ARG A 208 13.97 30.37 11.26
N ASP A 209 13.87 30.53 12.58
CA ASP A 209 15.01 30.89 13.43
C ASP A 209 16.15 29.87 13.32
N LEU A 210 15.82 28.57 13.27
CA LEU A 210 16.81 27.51 13.11
C LEU A 210 17.47 27.52 11.73
N VAL A 211 16.73 27.83 10.67
CA VAL A 211 17.29 27.99 9.31
C VAL A 211 18.16 29.24 9.23
N GLU A 212 17.75 30.34 9.86
CA GLU A 212 18.53 31.57 9.94
C GLU A 212 19.79 31.40 10.79
N ALA A 213 19.77 30.53 11.80
CA ALA A 213 20.94 30.21 12.62
C ALA A 213 21.97 29.32 11.91
N LEU A 214 21.65 28.71 10.76
CA LEU A 214 22.60 27.90 9.99
C LEU A 214 23.77 28.74 9.46
N ALA A 215 24.94 28.10 9.31
CA ALA A 215 26.10 28.76 8.73
C ALA A 215 25.80 29.21 7.29
N ALA A 216 26.38 30.34 6.87
CA ALA A 216 26.12 30.90 5.54
C ALA A 216 26.37 29.88 4.40
N GLY A 217 27.41 29.05 4.51
CA GLY A 217 27.70 28.00 3.52
C GLY A 217 26.66 26.87 3.50
N GLU A 218 26.06 26.53 4.64
CA GLU A 218 24.99 25.52 4.72
C GLU A 218 23.68 26.04 4.12
N ARG A 219 23.35 27.31 4.39
CA ARG A 219 22.18 27.96 3.78
C ARG A 219 22.31 28.03 2.26
N GLU A 220 23.47 28.42 1.75
CA GLU A 220 23.72 28.45 0.30
C GLU A 220 23.64 27.05 -0.33
N HIS A 221 24.10 26.03 0.40
CA HIS A 221 23.97 24.64 -0.03
C HIS A 221 22.50 24.21 -0.15
N LEU A 222 21.67 24.53 0.84
CA LEU A 222 20.23 24.23 0.84
C LEU A 222 19.50 24.96 -0.30
N ILE A 223 19.82 26.24 -0.54
CA ILE A 223 19.27 27.02 -1.66
C ILE A 223 19.65 26.37 -3.00
N THR A 224 20.91 25.96 -3.15
CA THR A 224 21.38 25.26 -4.35
C THR A 224 20.66 23.93 -4.55
N GLN A 225 20.48 23.14 -3.50
CA GLN A 225 19.72 21.89 -3.57
C GLN A 225 18.25 22.14 -3.97
N ARG A 226 17.62 23.17 -3.41
CA ARG A 226 16.25 23.56 -3.76
C ARG A 226 16.14 23.95 -5.22
N ARG A 227 17.03 24.82 -5.74
CA ARG A 227 17.05 25.20 -7.17
C ARG A 227 17.20 23.99 -8.09
N ARG A 228 18.10 23.06 -7.75
CA ARG A 228 18.26 21.81 -8.51
C ARG A 228 16.98 20.97 -8.50
N ALA A 229 16.34 20.85 -7.34
CA ALA A 229 15.09 20.13 -7.22
C ALA A 229 13.93 20.78 -7.99
N VAL A 230 13.78 22.11 -7.92
CA VAL A 230 12.81 22.86 -8.72
C VAL A 230 13.05 22.64 -10.23
N ALA A 231 14.31 22.74 -10.69
CA ALA A 231 14.64 22.49 -12.09
C ALA A 231 14.24 21.07 -12.54
N THR A 232 14.57 20.05 -11.76
CA THR A 232 14.18 18.65 -12.07
C THR A 232 12.66 18.44 -12.03
N LEU A 233 11.95 19.08 -11.09
CA LEU A 233 10.48 19.00 -11.02
C LEU A 233 9.84 19.65 -12.27
N ARG A 234 10.38 20.79 -12.72
CA ARG A 234 9.93 21.48 -13.93
C ARG A 234 10.20 20.66 -15.20
N GLU A 235 11.39 20.07 -15.31
CA GLU A 235 11.73 19.17 -16.44
C GLU A 235 10.77 17.98 -16.55
N ARG A 236 10.22 17.52 -15.42
CA ARG A 236 9.24 16.43 -15.36
C ARG A 236 7.79 16.88 -15.48
N GLY A 237 7.54 18.17 -15.64
CA GLY A 237 6.19 18.74 -15.71
C GLY A 237 5.39 18.55 -14.42
N LEU A 238 6.06 18.45 -13.27
CA LEU A 238 5.42 18.34 -11.95
C LEU A 238 5.00 19.69 -11.38
N ILE A 239 5.65 20.76 -11.85
CA ILE A 239 5.34 22.16 -11.54
C ILE A 239 5.47 22.99 -12.81
N ASP A 240 4.68 24.06 -12.90
CA ASP A 240 4.80 25.03 -13.98
C ASP A 240 5.86 26.11 -13.69
N LEU A 241 6.06 27.03 -14.64
CA LEU A 241 7.05 28.08 -14.51
C LEU A 241 6.69 29.09 -13.40
N ASP A 242 5.40 29.38 -13.24
CA ASP A 242 4.91 30.36 -12.28
C ASP A 242 5.05 29.83 -10.84
N GLU A 243 4.72 28.55 -10.62
CA GLU A 243 4.97 27.81 -9.38
C GLU A 243 6.45 27.72 -9.06
N ALA A 244 7.31 27.45 -10.05
CA ALA A 244 8.76 27.43 -9.85
C ALA A 244 9.30 28.78 -9.36
N VAL A 245 8.88 29.88 -9.98
CA VAL A 245 9.27 31.24 -9.58
C VAL A 245 8.72 31.58 -8.19
N HIS A 246 7.46 31.21 -7.91
CA HIS A 246 6.85 31.42 -6.61
C HIS A 246 7.62 30.69 -5.50
N VAL A 247 7.97 29.42 -5.71
CA VAL A 247 8.73 28.61 -4.75
C VAL A 247 10.11 29.18 -4.52
N GLU A 248 10.84 29.54 -5.58
CA GLU A 248 12.19 30.10 -5.45
C GLU A 248 12.19 31.44 -4.69
N SER A 249 11.07 32.18 -4.71
CA SER A 249 10.91 33.43 -3.96
C SER A 249 10.60 33.24 -2.47
N LEU A 250 10.11 32.06 -2.05
CA LEU A 250 9.76 31.80 -0.65
C LEU A 250 11.01 31.50 0.20
N PRO A 251 11.07 31.93 1.47
CA PRO A 251 12.09 31.47 2.42
C PRO A 251 12.05 29.95 2.62
N LEU A 252 13.22 29.34 2.87
CA LEU A 252 13.34 27.91 3.17
C LEU A 252 12.51 27.55 4.42
N GLY A 253 11.64 26.54 4.30
CA GLY A 253 10.79 26.06 5.39
C GLY A 253 9.39 26.68 5.42
N GLU A 254 9.15 27.76 4.67
CA GLU A 254 7.81 28.35 4.58
C GLU A 254 6.87 27.54 3.68
N SER A 255 7.38 26.92 2.62
CA SER A 255 6.54 26.05 1.76
C SER A 255 6.04 24.82 2.53
N ALA A 256 6.76 24.38 3.58
CA ALA A 256 6.31 23.34 4.51
C ALA A 256 5.29 23.84 5.55
N ALA A 257 5.34 25.13 5.89
CA ALA A 257 4.44 25.79 6.84
C ALA A 257 3.11 26.22 6.22
N ILE A 258 3.01 26.31 4.89
CA ILE A 258 1.74 26.57 4.18
C ILE A 258 0.79 25.39 4.44
N THR A 259 0.02 25.54 5.50
CA THR A 259 -1.05 24.65 5.93
C THR A 259 -2.30 25.48 6.18
N SER A 260 -3.10 25.58 5.11
CA SER A 260 -4.55 25.45 5.18
C SER A 260 -4.98 24.62 3.98
#